data_AF-A0A9P5RWE0-F1
#
_entry.id   AF-A0A9P5RWE0-F1
#
_cell.length_a   1.000
_cell.length_b   1.000
_cell.length_c   1.000
_cell.angle_alpha   90.00
_cell.angle_beta   90.00
_cell.angle_gamma   90.00
#
_symmetry.space_group_name_H-M   'P 1'
#
loop_
_entity.id
_entity.type
_entity.pdbx_description
1 polymer ?
#
loop_
_entity_poly.entity_id
_entity_poly.type
_entity_poly.pdbx_seq_one_letter_code
_entity_poly.pdbx_strand_id
1 'polypeptide(L)'
;MDPLSRLPLECLQRILQILADKKNLAQLATLLRVNRYISLVTLPFLYRDPFKAVRDVYRGSKRSRALLRTLLSSTSVTNLHPALLFEFELNATSPEFDLPRLDYTHIMRNVDITPYQFRDCMQEGTSKSRIKETDYILERLDRIPPDYIDNSQGKKFLTWCCHQDIVFKELVWTFVSPILEQLETLSIPLSDITRYHQEIDRLPRLEHVHFILDVIYANTQGDELTKHMSQDNAMRAIVHFVEEHTRVFKGRLKGAKGASSETGIYLGNTITKEAQQQIYRLLPPIQQLQSISNNNWDHLLAHPLTTDLTDVEVIWGVKPEQWQHAAREGLQILPRCRSLKRLDTLALGKGAFAWAVQEKKRLTNFGSGSSGGSDGGQGSFSLDDNNATSAIRQVTLPPWSTS
;
A
#
# COMPACT_ATOMS: atom_id res chain seq x y z
N MET A 1 -34.10 21.29 14.72
CA MET A 1 -33.48 19.96 14.47
C MET A 1 -32.59 20.09 13.25
N ASP A 2 -31.39 19.51 13.30
CA ASP A 2 -30.46 19.49 12.17
C ASP A 2 -31.04 18.69 10.99
N PRO A 3 -31.15 19.27 9.77
CA PRO A 3 -31.72 18.61 8.59
C PRO A 3 -31.01 17.29 8.23
N LEU A 4 -29.69 17.21 8.45
CA LEU A 4 -28.92 16.00 8.14
C LEU A 4 -29.35 14.80 8.98
N SER A 5 -29.82 15.05 10.20
CA SER A 5 -30.29 14.01 11.12
C SER A 5 -31.65 13.42 10.72
N ARG A 6 -32.33 14.01 9.73
CA ARG A 6 -33.61 13.52 9.20
C ARG A 6 -33.45 12.67 7.94
N LEU A 7 -32.23 12.56 7.40
CA LEU A 7 -31.97 11.74 6.23
C LEU A 7 -32.07 10.24 6.58
N PRO A 8 -32.56 9.40 5.65
CA PRO A 8 -32.41 7.96 5.75
C PRO A 8 -30.92 7.60 5.94
N LEU A 9 -30.67 6.57 6.75
CA LEU A 9 -29.30 6.16 7.12
C LEU A 9 -28.46 5.86 5.88
N GLU A 10 -29.06 5.22 4.88
CA GLU A 10 -28.42 4.83 3.62
C GLU A 10 -27.97 6.05 2.81
N CYS A 11 -28.78 7.12 2.79
CA CYS A 11 -28.42 8.37 2.15
C CYS A 11 -27.24 9.03 2.86
N LEU A 12 -27.26 9.07 4.19
CA LEU A 12 -26.16 9.62 4.98
C LEU A 12 -24.87 8.81 4.79
N GLN A 13 -24.94 7.48 4.83
CA GLN A 13 -23.81 6.60 4.58
C GLN A 13 -23.23 6.80 3.17
N ARG A 14 -24.08 7.00 2.15
CA ARG A 14 -23.62 7.28 0.79
C ARG A 14 -22.86 8.61 0.71
N ILE A 15 -23.35 9.65 1.39
CA ILE A 15 -22.66 10.95 1.47
C ILE A 15 -21.30 10.77 2.15
N LEU A 16 -21.26 10.08 3.29
CA LEU A 16 -20.03 9.83 4.05
C LEU A 16 -19.02 9.01 3.23
N GLN A 17 -19.49 8.00 2.49
CA GLN A 17 -18.65 7.21 1.59
C GLN A 17 -18.02 8.10 0.50
N ILE A 18 -18.81 8.97 -0.15
CA ILE A 18 -18.30 9.90 -1.15
C ILE A 18 -17.23 10.84 -0.56
N LEU A 19 -17.44 11.31 0.67
CA LEU A 19 -16.44 12.14 1.37
C LEU A 19 -15.16 11.36 1.68
N ALA A 20 -15.27 10.11 2.12
CA ALA A 20 -14.15 9.23 2.39
C ALA A 20 -13.36 8.89 1.12
N ASP A 21 -14.06 8.58 0.02
CA ASP A 21 -13.45 8.25 -1.28
C ASP A 21 -12.71 9.45 -1.87
N LYS A 22 -13.27 10.66 -1.72
CA LYS A 22 -12.63 11.93 -2.09
C LYS A 22 -11.52 12.36 -1.12
N LYS A 23 -11.17 11.54 -0.13
CA LYS A 23 -10.15 11.81 0.90
C LYS A 23 -10.41 13.10 1.69
N ASN A 24 -11.66 13.52 1.83
CA ASN A 24 -12.02 14.75 2.52
C ASN A 24 -12.21 14.56 4.03
N LEU A 25 -11.12 14.16 4.69
CA LEU A 25 -11.12 13.74 6.08
C LEU A 25 -11.40 14.89 7.05
N ALA A 26 -11.06 16.13 6.67
CA ALA A 26 -11.38 17.33 7.45
C ALA A 26 -12.90 17.56 7.57
N GLN A 27 -13.65 17.31 6.49
CA GLN A 27 -15.11 17.39 6.53
C GLN A 27 -15.71 16.27 7.38
N LEU A 28 -15.22 15.03 7.26
CA LEU A 28 -15.66 13.93 8.13
C LEU A 28 -15.39 14.23 9.61
N ALA A 29 -14.21 14.77 9.95
CA ALA A 29 -13.89 15.17 11.31
C ALA A 29 -14.82 16.29 11.84
N THR A 30 -15.26 17.20 10.96
CA THR A 30 -16.23 18.25 11.32
C THR A 30 -17.60 17.65 11.64
N LEU A 31 -18.03 16.61 10.92
CA LEU A 31 -19.31 15.92 11.14
C LEU A 31 -19.40 15.26 12.52
N LEU A 32 -18.27 14.85 13.11
CA LEU A 32 -18.23 14.33 14.49
C LEU A 32 -18.73 15.33 15.54
N ARG A 33 -18.74 16.64 15.21
CA ARG A 33 -19.13 17.73 16.12
C ARG A 33 -20.59 18.17 15.94
N VAL A 34 -21.32 17.63 14.97
CA VAL A 34 -22.68 18.10 14.64
C VAL A 34 -23.70 17.61 15.67
N ASN A 35 -23.78 16.29 15.87
CA ASN A 35 -24.58 15.67 16.92
C ASN A 35 -24.16 14.20 17.12
N ARG A 36 -24.68 13.56 18.18
CA ARG A 36 -24.32 12.18 18.55
C ARG A 36 -24.64 11.16 17.45
N TYR A 37 -25.79 11.25 16.78
CA TYR A 37 -26.18 10.32 15.72
C TYR A 37 -25.22 10.41 14.53
N ILE A 38 -25.00 11.62 14.01
CA ILE A 38 -24.07 11.85 12.88
C ILE A 38 -22.66 11.42 13.25
N SER A 39 -22.21 11.70 14.48
CA SER A 39 -20.91 11.28 14.97
C SER A 39 -20.76 9.75 14.91
N LEU A 40 -21.71 9.01 15.48
CA LEU A 40 -21.70 7.54 15.46
C LEU A 40 -21.69 6.95 14.05
N VAL A 41 -22.48 7.50 13.13
CA VAL A 41 -22.53 7.02 11.73
C VAL A 41 -21.26 7.40 10.96
N THR A 42 -20.58 8.47 11.35
CA THR A 42 -19.34 8.94 10.71
C THR A 42 -18.10 8.17 11.17
N LEU A 43 -18.05 7.70 12.41
CA LEU A 43 -16.88 7.00 12.98
C LEU A 43 -16.37 5.85 12.09
N PRO A 44 -17.23 4.96 11.52
CA PRO A 44 -16.79 3.93 10.59
C PRO A 44 -16.02 4.41 9.38
N PHE A 45 -16.28 5.61 8.88
CA PHE A 45 -15.60 6.13 7.69
C PHE A 45 -14.24 6.74 8.04
N LEU A 46 -14.11 7.32 9.24
CA LEU A 46 -12.87 7.95 9.69
C LEU A 46 -11.88 6.96 10.30
N TYR A 47 -12.38 5.99 11.08
CA TYR A 47 -11.56 5.05 11.84
C TYR A 47 -11.43 3.66 11.22
N ARG A 48 -12.01 3.43 10.03
CA ARG A 48 -11.71 2.20 9.25
C ARG A 48 -10.23 2.08 8.92
N ASP A 49 -9.58 3.22 8.65
CA ASP A 49 -8.14 3.36 8.41
C ASP A 49 -7.63 4.63 9.12
N PRO A 50 -7.34 4.56 10.43
CA PRO A 50 -7.01 5.73 11.23
C PRO A 50 -5.69 6.39 10.81
N PHE A 51 -4.83 5.68 10.06
CA PHE A 51 -3.49 6.14 9.68
C PHE A 51 -3.44 6.77 8.28
N LYS A 52 -4.46 6.54 7.45
CA LYS A 52 -4.61 7.25 6.17
C LYS A 52 -4.73 8.76 6.35
N ALA A 53 -5.43 9.23 7.38
CA ALA A 53 -5.59 10.65 7.68
C ALA A 53 -4.28 11.36 8.00
N VAL A 54 -3.39 10.64 8.68
CA VAL A 54 -2.05 11.14 9.02
C VAL A 54 -1.22 11.38 7.76
N ARG A 55 -1.42 10.57 6.71
CA ARG A 55 -0.68 10.67 5.43
C ARG A 55 -0.97 11.98 4.68
N ASP A 56 -2.25 12.34 4.57
CA ASP A 56 -2.70 13.34 3.61
C ASP A 56 -2.87 14.75 4.22
N VAL A 57 -3.21 14.85 5.52
CA VAL A 57 -3.70 16.12 6.12
C VAL A 57 -2.76 16.67 7.20
N TYR A 58 -2.01 15.81 7.88
CA TYR A 58 -1.27 16.18 9.08
C TYR A 58 0.23 15.96 8.91
N ARG A 59 0.92 16.94 8.32
CA ARG A 59 2.38 17.13 8.52
C ARG A 59 2.73 17.57 9.96
N GLY A 60 1.95 17.13 10.95
CA GLY A 60 2.03 17.57 12.33
C GLY A 60 1.96 16.38 13.27
N SER A 61 3.10 16.03 13.84
CA SER A 61 3.34 14.87 14.68
C SER A 61 2.50 14.81 15.97
N LYS A 62 2.07 15.97 16.51
CA LYS A 62 1.25 16.04 17.74
C LYS A 62 -0.08 15.30 17.61
N ARG A 63 -0.79 15.47 16.49
CA ARG A 63 -2.12 14.89 16.30
C ARG A 63 -2.03 13.37 16.13
N SER A 64 -1.08 12.92 15.34
CA SER A 64 -0.81 11.50 15.14
C SER A 64 -0.39 10.82 16.44
N ARG A 65 0.49 11.46 17.22
CA ARG A 65 0.86 10.97 18.56
C ARG A 65 -0.33 10.94 19.53
N ALA A 66 -1.19 11.96 19.52
CA ALA A 66 -2.40 11.98 20.35
C ALA A 66 -3.38 10.85 19.96
N LEU A 67 -3.55 10.59 18.66
CA LEU A 67 -4.33 9.48 18.16
C LEU A 67 -3.75 8.14 18.63
N LEU A 68 -2.43 7.93 18.47
CA LEU A 68 -1.75 6.72 18.93
C LEU A 68 -1.91 6.51 20.44
N ARG A 69 -1.74 7.56 21.25
CA ARG A 69 -2.00 7.51 22.71
C ARG A 69 -3.44 7.13 23.03
N THR A 70 -4.40 7.66 22.27
CA THR A 70 -5.84 7.37 22.46
C THR A 70 -6.16 5.92 22.08
N LEU A 71 -5.54 5.39 21.03
CA LEU A 71 -5.71 3.99 20.65
C LEU A 71 -5.04 3.07 21.68
N LEU A 72 -3.82 3.40 22.13
CA LEU A 72 -3.10 2.63 23.14
C LEU A 72 -3.80 2.64 24.51
N SER A 73 -4.48 3.74 24.86
CA SER A 73 -5.21 3.81 26.14
C SER A 73 -6.40 2.85 26.20
N SER A 74 -6.89 2.34 25.07
CA SER A 74 -7.89 1.26 25.07
C SER A 74 -7.32 -0.09 25.53
N THR A 75 -6.00 -0.27 25.50
CA THR A 75 -5.30 -1.49 25.89
C THR A 75 -4.90 -1.44 27.37
N SER A 76 -4.96 -2.59 28.07
CA SER A 76 -4.46 -2.69 29.43
C SER A 76 -2.96 -2.38 29.49
N VAL A 77 -2.55 -1.54 30.45
CA VAL A 77 -1.13 -1.18 30.67
C VAL A 77 -0.26 -2.41 30.92
N THR A 78 -0.82 -3.46 31.54
CA THR A 78 -0.12 -4.74 31.79
C THR A 78 0.26 -5.50 30.52
N ASN A 79 -0.43 -5.21 29.41
CA ASN A 79 -0.23 -5.88 28.13
C ASN A 79 0.63 -5.03 27.18
N LEU A 80 1.02 -3.83 27.58
CA LEU A 80 1.84 -2.94 26.77
C LEU A 80 3.32 -3.21 26.99
N HIS A 81 4.07 -3.29 25.90
CA HIS A 81 5.52 -3.41 25.96
C HIS A 81 6.13 -2.17 26.66
N PRO A 82 7.18 -2.32 27.52
CA PRO A 82 7.79 -1.19 28.23
C PRO A 82 8.25 -0.04 27.33
N ALA A 83 8.71 -0.37 26.12
CA ALA A 83 9.10 0.64 25.12
C ALA A 83 7.93 1.56 24.73
N LEU A 84 6.70 1.03 24.63
CA LEU A 84 5.50 1.83 24.33
C LEU A 84 5.12 2.72 25.51
N LEU A 85 5.19 2.19 26.73
CA LEU A 85 4.89 2.96 27.95
C LEU A 85 5.83 4.15 28.10
N PHE A 86 7.14 3.90 27.91
CA PHE A 86 8.17 4.93 27.92
C PHE A 86 7.95 5.93 26.80
N GLU A 87 7.78 5.45 25.57
CA GLU A 87 7.71 6.32 24.40
C GLU A 87 6.49 7.22 24.44
N PHE A 88 5.33 6.69 24.80
CA PHE A 88 4.07 7.41 24.81
C PHE A 88 3.72 7.99 26.17
N GLU A 89 4.64 7.99 27.15
CA GLU A 89 4.44 8.52 28.51
C GLU A 89 3.08 8.08 29.10
N LEU A 90 2.81 6.78 29.00
CA LEU A 90 1.60 6.14 29.51
C LEU A 90 1.86 5.75 30.97
N ASN A 91 1.68 6.72 31.87
CA ASN A 91 1.86 6.48 33.30
C ASN A 91 0.69 5.65 33.86
N ALA A 92 1.00 4.55 34.54
CA ALA A 92 0.02 3.72 35.24
C ALA A 92 -0.74 4.48 36.36
N THR A 93 -0.19 5.62 36.81
CA THR A 93 -0.69 6.39 37.95
C THR A 93 -1.56 7.59 37.56
N SER A 94 -1.78 7.88 36.27
CA SER A 94 -2.62 9.03 35.89
C SER A 94 -4.11 8.70 36.07
N PRO A 95 -4.86 9.41 36.94
CA PRO A 95 -6.30 9.23 37.11
C PRO A 95 -7.14 9.77 35.93
N GLU A 96 -6.52 10.29 34.87
CA GLU A 96 -7.21 10.87 33.70
C GLU A 96 -7.95 9.86 32.80
N PHE A 97 -8.03 8.58 33.18
CA PHE A 97 -8.59 7.52 32.34
C PHE A 97 -10.05 7.15 32.60
N ASP A 98 -10.75 7.86 33.49
CA ASP A 98 -12.15 7.56 33.87
C ASP A 98 -13.23 8.06 32.89
N LEU A 99 -12.85 8.68 31.76
CA LEU A 99 -13.81 8.98 30.70
C LEU A 99 -14.27 7.68 30.03
N PRO A 100 -15.56 7.55 29.64
CA PRO A 100 -16.06 6.39 28.91
C PRO A 100 -15.23 6.21 27.65
N ARG A 101 -14.36 5.19 27.66
CA ARG A 101 -13.40 4.92 26.59
C ARG A 101 -14.18 4.45 25.36
N LEU A 102 -14.16 5.27 24.32
CA LEU A 102 -14.62 4.87 23.01
C LEU A 102 -13.64 3.82 22.47
N ASP A 103 -14.09 2.57 22.43
CA ASP A 103 -13.35 1.50 21.79
C ASP A 103 -13.52 1.61 20.27
N TYR A 104 -12.48 2.07 19.56
CA TYR A 104 -12.49 2.16 18.10
C TYR A 104 -11.99 0.88 17.43
N THR A 105 -11.48 -0.09 18.18
CA THR A 105 -10.82 -1.27 17.62
C THR A 105 -11.78 -2.09 16.76
N HIS A 106 -13.03 -2.25 17.18
CA HIS A 106 -14.08 -2.94 16.41
C HIS A 106 -14.41 -2.31 15.04
N ILE A 107 -14.00 -1.06 14.81
CA ILE A 107 -14.22 -0.31 13.56
C ILE A 107 -13.03 -0.45 12.60
N MET A 108 -11.83 -0.64 13.14
CA MET A 108 -10.60 -0.69 12.34
C MET A 108 -10.61 -1.90 11.41
N ARG A 109 -10.34 -1.67 10.12
CA ARG A 109 -10.18 -2.73 9.11
C ARG A 109 -8.80 -2.67 8.47
N ASN A 110 -8.18 -1.50 8.48
CA ASN A 110 -6.89 -1.28 7.85
C ASN A 110 -5.91 -0.74 8.89
N VAL A 111 -4.82 -1.48 9.11
CA VAL A 111 -3.67 -1.03 9.87
C VAL A 111 -2.48 -1.03 8.92
N ASP A 112 -2.42 0.00 8.07
CA ASP A 112 -1.30 0.27 7.16
C ASP A 112 -0.48 1.46 7.69
N ILE A 113 0.44 1.18 8.60
CA ILE A 113 1.33 2.19 9.19
C ILE A 113 2.69 2.06 8.52
N THR A 114 3.12 3.07 7.77
CA THR A 114 4.46 3.07 7.20
C THR A 114 5.49 3.55 8.23
N PRO A 115 6.77 3.14 8.11
CA PRO A 115 7.85 3.64 8.98
C PRO A 115 7.99 5.15 8.94
N TYR A 116 7.64 5.78 7.80
CA TYR A 116 7.64 7.23 7.65
C TYR A 116 6.57 7.88 8.54
N GLN A 117 5.32 7.41 8.42
CA GLN A 117 4.21 7.91 9.24
C GLN A 117 4.51 7.73 10.72
N PHE A 118 5.05 6.57 11.10
CA PHE A 118 5.48 6.31 12.47
C PHE A 118 6.59 7.26 12.92
N ARG A 119 7.65 7.43 12.11
CA ARG A 119 8.77 8.34 12.43
C ARG A 119 8.30 9.77 12.66
N ASP A 120 7.42 10.26 11.81
CA ASP A 120 6.86 11.60 11.97
C ASP A 120 6.18 11.71 13.34
N CYS A 121 5.40 10.71 13.79
CA CYS A 121 4.80 10.70 15.13
C CYS A 121 5.81 10.78 16.29
N MET A 122 7.03 10.28 16.07
CA MET A 122 8.03 10.08 17.11
C MET A 122 8.96 11.28 17.30
N GLN A 123 9.14 12.13 16.28
CA GLN A 123 10.10 13.25 16.33
C GLN A 123 9.82 14.29 17.43
N GLU A 124 8.60 14.35 17.98
CA GLU A 124 8.23 15.30 19.03
C GLU A 124 8.24 14.71 20.46
N GLY A 125 8.32 13.39 20.62
CA GLY A 125 8.04 12.72 21.89
C GLY A 125 9.26 12.51 22.78
N THR A 126 10.37 12.03 22.20
CA THR A 126 11.54 11.59 22.97
C THR A 126 12.81 12.26 22.46
N SER A 127 13.41 13.10 23.31
CA SER A 127 14.78 13.53 23.08
C SER A 127 15.69 12.30 22.98
N LYS A 128 16.56 12.25 21.95
CA LYS A 128 17.56 11.17 21.77
C LYS A 128 18.38 10.90 23.04
N SER A 129 18.52 11.91 23.91
CA SER A 129 19.24 11.79 25.18
C SER A 129 18.54 10.98 26.27
N ARG A 130 17.23 10.69 26.13
CA ARG A 130 16.44 9.99 27.16
C ARG A 130 16.44 8.46 26.99
N ILE A 131 16.78 7.95 25.82
CA ILE A 131 16.80 6.50 25.57
C ILE A 131 18.03 5.93 26.27
N LYS A 132 17.79 5.18 27.35
CA LYS A 132 18.81 4.37 28.01
C LYS A 132 18.94 3.04 27.26
N GLU A 133 20.14 2.47 27.26
CA GLU A 133 20.35 1.10 26.84
C GLU A 133 19.57 0.19 27.81
N THR A 134 18.45 -0.32 27.35
CA THR A 134 17.68 -1.35 28.04
C THR A 134 18.10 -2.72 27.52
N ASP A 135 17.84 -3.78 28.28
CA ASP A 135 18.21 -5.15 27.90
C ASP A 135 17.66 -5.54 26.52
N TYR A 136 16.43 -5.14 26.21
CA TYR A 136 15.80 -5.39 24.91
C TYR A 136 16.44 -4.62 23.74
N ILE A 137 17.07 -3.46 23.99
CA ILE A 137 17.84 -2.74 22.97
C ILE A 137 19.20 -3.37 22.79
N LEU A 138 19.86 -3.74 23.90
CA LEU A 138 21.17 -4.38 23.89
C LEU A 138 21.14 -5.71 23.12
N GLU A 139 20.16 -6.58 23.38
CA GLU A 139 20.00 -7.84 22.65
C GLU A 139 19.91 -7.64 21.12
N ARG A 140 19.30 -6.52 20.69
CA ARG A 140 19.16 -6.19 19.28
C ARG A 140 20.42 -5.57 18.69
N LEU A 141 21.15 -4.78 19.49
CA LEU A 141 22.46 -4.25 19.13
C LEU A 141 23.50 -5.38 19.00
N ASP A 142 23.42 -6.43 19.82
CA ASP A 142 24.35 -7.57 19.76
C ASP A 142 24.23 -8.38 18.45
N ARG A 143 23.09 -8.25 17.75
CA ARG A 143 22.88 -8.85 16.42
C ARG A 143 23.45 -8.00 15.29
N ILE A 144 23.91 -6.78 15.58
CA ILE A 144 24.49 -5.88 14.59
C ILE A 144 26.01 -6.13 14.54
N PRO A 145 26.61 -6.34 13.36
CA PRO A 145 28.04 -6.54 13.23
C PRO A 145 28.85 -5.39 13.86
N PRO A 146 29.93 -5.67 14.61
CA PRO A 146 30.75 -4.66 15.28
C PRO A 146 31.24 -3.54 14.35
N ASP A 147 31.68 -3.90 13.14
CA ASP A 147 32.20 -2.97 12.13
C ASP A 147 31.20 -1.85 11.77
N TYR A 148 29.89 -2.13 11.88
CA TYR A 148 28.86 -1.14 11.63
C TYR A 148 28.69 -0.17 12.80
N ILE A 149 28.88 -0.64 14.03
CA ILE A 149 28.82 0.20 15.22
C ILE A 149 29.91 1.27 15.13
N ASP A 150 31.10 0.89 14.67
CA ASP A 150 32.26 1.76 14.53
C ASP A 150 32.13 2.75 13.34
N ASN A 151 31.48 2.34 12.25
CA ASN A 151 31.29 3.18 11.05
C ASN A 151 30.04 4.08 11.07
N SER A 152 29.06 3.79 11.92
CA SER A 152 27.81 4.56 12.02
C SER A 152 28.03 5.91 12.71
N GLN A 153 27.00 6.77 12.77
CA GLN A 153 26.99 8.04 13.54
C GLN A 153 27.11 7.85 15.08
N GLY A 154 27.74 6.77 15.53
CA GLY A 154 27.96 6.34 16.90
C GLY A 154 26.88 5.38 17.42
N LYS A 155 27.26 4.50 18.35
CA LYS A 155 26.37 3.56 19.07
C LYS A 155 25.02 4.18 19.46
N LYS A 156 25.01 5.43 19.93
CA LYS A 156 23.79 6.19 20.30
C LYS A 156 22.76 6.28 19.17
N PHE A 157 23.19 6.49 17.93
CA PHE A 157 22.28 6.53 16.78
C PHE A 157 21.65 5.15 16.52
N LEU A 158 22.44 4.08 16.62
CA LEU A 158 21.94 2.71 16.48
C LEU A 158 20.98 2.33 17.61
N THR A 159 21.29 2.70 18.85
CA THR A 159 20.39 2.54 20.00
C THR A 159 19.05 3.23 19.74
N TRP A 160 19.08 4.46 19.21
CA TRP A 160 17.86 5.19 18.84
C TRP A 160 17.09 4.48 17.72
N CYS A 161 17.75 4.05 16.64
CA CYS A 161 17.11 3.31 15.55
C CYS A 161 16.48 1.99 16.02
N CYS A 162 17.19 1.22 16.85
CA CYS A 162 16.68 -0.03 17.42
C CYS A 162 15.46 0.23 18.31
N HIS A 163 15.50 1.26 19.17
CA HIS A 163 14.36 1.64 19.99
C HIS A 163 13.13 2.00 19.12
N GLN A 164 13.31 2.83 18.10
CA GLN A 164 12.21 3.20 17.18
C GLN A 164 11.60 1.97 16.50
N ASP A 165 12.43 1.03 16.06
CA ASP A 165 12.01 -0.21 15.41
C ASP A 165 11.23 -1.13 16.36
N ILE A 166 11.67 -1.23 17.62
CA ILE A 166 10.96 -1.99 18.66
C ILE A 166 9.62 -1.33 18.99
N VAL A 167 9.60 -0.02 19.22
CA VAL A 167 8.35 0.72 19.47
C VAL A 167 7.39 0.52 18.29
N PHE A 168 7.87 0.61 17.05
CA PHE A 168 7.03 0.42 15.87
C PHE A 168 6.37 -0.97 15.83
N LYS A 169 7.15 -2.03 16.05
CA LYS A 169 6.62 -3.41 16.07
C LYS A 169 5.58 -3.63 17.13
N GLU A 170 5.95 -3.27 18.35
CA GLU A 170 5.09 -3.49 19.50
C GLU A 170 3.83 -2.63 19.38
N LEU A 171 3.91 -1.44 18.79
CA LEU A 171 2.76 -0.60 18.49
C LEU A 171 1.82 -1.27 17.50
N VAL A 172 2.34 -1.69 16.34
CA VAL A 172 1.53 -2.37 15.30
C VAL A 172 0.90 -3.62 15.90
N TRP A 173 1.69 -4.48 16.56
CA TRP A 173 1.22 -5.71 17.18
C TRP A 173 0.12 -5.47 18.22
N THR A 174 0.31 -4.49 19.11
CA THR A 174 -0.68 -4.12 20.13
C THR A 174 -2.03 -3.76 19.51
N PHE A 175 -2.02 -3.04 18.38
CA PHE A 175 -3.26 -2.67 17.70
C PHE A 175 -3.92 -3.80 16.94
N VAL A 176 -3.14 -4.69 16.33
CA VAL A 176 -3.67 -5.71 15.40
C VAL A 176 -4.02 -7.00 16.10
N SER A 177 -3.26 -7.41 17.12
CA SER A 177 -3.43 -8.70 17.82
C SER A 177 -4.87 -8.94 18.33
N PRO A 178 -5.59 -7.94 18.89
CA PRO A 178 -6.97 -8.14 19.34
C PRO A 178 -8.02 -8.20 18.22
N ILE A 179 -7.66 -7.83 16.98
CA ILE A 179 -8.61 -7.62 15.87
C ILE A 179 -8.19 -8.28 14.56
N LEU A 180 -7.26 -9.25 14.58
CA LEU A 180 -6.73 -9.91 13.37
C LEU A 180 -7.86 -10.43 12.46
N GLU A 181 -8.94 -10.93 13.05
CA GLU A 181 -10.06 -11.59 12.37
C GLU A 181 -10.85 -10.64 11.45
N GLN A 182 -10.76 -9.34 11.70
CA GLN A 182 -11.48 -8.31 10.94
C GLN A 182 -10.58 -7.48 10.03
N LEU A 183 -9.26 -7.65 10.08
CA LEU A 183 -8.33 -6.87 9.26
C LEU A 183 -8.43 -7.24 7.79
N GLU A 184 -8.54 -6.22 6.94
CA GLU A 184 -8.50 -6.29 5.48
C GLU A 184 -7.14 -5.85 4.94
N THR A 185 -6.46 -4.92 5.63
CA THR A 185 -5.11 -4.48 5.28
C THR A 185 -4.21 -4.47 6.52
N LEU A 186 -3.00 -5.02 6.38
CA LEU A 186 -2.04 -5.14 7.48
C LEU A 186 -0.60 -4.80 7.04
N SER A 187 0.09 -3.97 7.81
CA SER A 187 1.55 -3.83 7.73
C SER A 187 2.26 -4.81 8.64
N ILE A 188 3.26 -5.52 8.12
CA ILE A 188 4.05 -6.51 8.87
C ILE A 188 5.53 -6.09 8.84
N PRO A 189 6.12 -5.73 9.99
CA PRO A 189 7.57 -5.60 10.12
C PRO A 189 8.23 -6.94 9.89
N LEU A 190 9.19 -7.00 8.97
CA LEU A 190 9.76 -8.26 8.49
C LEU A 190 10.48 -9.05 9.58
N SER A 191 11.13 -8.39 10.55
CA SER A 191 11.74 -9.13 11.66
C SER A 191 10.74 -9.64 12.70
N ASP A 192 9.45 -9.33 12.57
CA ASP A 192 8.37 -9.89 13.38
C ASP A 192 7.48 -10.85 12.57
N ILE A 193 7.82 -11.16 11.31
CA ILE A 193 7.00 -11.97 10.41
C ILE A 193 6.63 -13.34 11.00
N THR A 194 7.52 -13.95 11.78
CA THR A 194 7.29 -15.24 12.44
C THR A 194 6.10 -15.18 13.41
N ARG A 195 5.95 -14.05 14.14
CA ARG A 195 4.84 -13.84 15.08
C ARG A 195 3.51 -13.78 14.33
N TYR A 196 3.46 -13.08 13.19
CA TYR A 196 2.27 -13.03 12.34
C TYR A 196 1.99 -14.36 11.64
N HIS A 197 3.03 -15.09 11.27
CA HIS A 197 2.90 -16.41 10.65
C HIS A 197 2.19 -17.41 11.57
N GLN A 198 2.47 -17.35 12.88
CA GLN A 198 1.81 -18.20 13.88
C GLN A 198 0.31 -17.92 14.02
N GLU A 199 -0.13 -16.71 13.65
CA GLU A 199 -1.54 -16.29 13.73
C GLU A 199 -2.22 -16.25 12.35
N ILE A 200 -1.67 -16.93 11.32
CA ILE A 200 -2.25 -16.92 9.97
C ILE A 200 -3.73 -17.29 9.99
N ASP A 201 -4.12 -18.30 10.77
CA ASP A 201 -5.50 -18.78 10.87
C ASP A 201 -6.49 -17.71 11.38
N ARG A 202 -5.99 -16.65 12.03
CA ARG A 202 -6.80 -15.53 12.51
C ARG A 202 -6.90 -14.38 11.50
N LEU A 203 -6.41 -14.55 10.27
CA LEU A 203 -6.44 -13.52 9.22
C LEU A 203 -7.42 -13.86 8.06
N PRO A 204 -8.66 -14.31 8.30
CA PRO A 204 -9.58 -14.76 7.26
C PRO A 204 -10.06 -13.63 6.34
N ARG A 205 -9.96 -12.37 6.78
CA ARG A 205 -10.42 -11.21 6.03
C ARG A 205 -9.31 -10.44 5.33
N LEU A 206 -8.05 -10.83 5.52
CA LEU A 206 -6.90 -10.10 5.01
C LEU A 206 -6.85 -10.13 3.48
N GLU A 207 -6.98 -8.96 2.87
CA GLU A 207 -6.93 -8.78 1.42
C GLU A 207 -5.60 -8.17 0.96
N HIS A 208 -4.95 -7.36 1.81
CA HIS A 208 -3.72 -6.68 1.45
C HIS A 208 -2.68 -6.75 2.57
N VAL A 209 -1.44 -7.10 2.22
CA VAL A 209 -0.32 -7.09 3.16
C VAL A 209 0.79 -6.16 2.67
N HIS A 210 1.35 -5.41 3.60
CA HIS A 210 2.47 -4.53 3.36
C HIS A 210 3.66 -4.95 4.24
N PHE A 211 4.67 -5.56 3.63
CA PHE A 211 5.89 -5.98 4.32
C PHE A 211 6.85 -4.81 4.48
N ILE A 212 7.29 -4.55 5.69
CA ILE A 212 8.18 -3.46 6.04
C ILE A 212 9.57 -4.04 6.33
N LEU A 213 10.55 -3.69 5.50
CA LEU A 213 11.94 -4.00 5.77
C LEU A 213 12.46 -3.08 6.87
N ASP A 214 12.74 -3.67 8.04
CA ASP A 214 13.21 -2.93 9.22
C ASP A 214 14.75 -2.92 9.36
N VAL A 215 15.24 -2.23 10.40
CA VAL A 215 16.67 -1.87 10.61
C VAL A 215 17.60 -3.07 10.45
N ILE A 216 17.21 -4.27 10.89
CA ILE A 216 18.06 -5.47 10.86
C ILE A 216 18.46 -5.83 9.42
N TYR A 217 17.55 -5.62 8.46
CA TYR A 217 17.76 -5.96 7.06
C TYR A 217 18.27 -4.79 6.22
N ALA A 218 18.30 -3.58 6.78
CA ALA A 218 18.78 -2.40 6.09
C ALA A 218 20.31 -2.29 6.07
N ASN A 219 21.05 -3.07 6.87
CA ASN A 219 22.49 -2.91 6.97
C ASN A 219 23.24 -3.47 5.75
N THR A 220 23.93 -2.60 5.01
CA THR A 220 24.65 -2.94 3.77
C THR A 220 26.16 -3.06 3.92
N GLN A 221 26.73 -2.93 5.13
CA GLN A 221 28.18 -2.85 5.33
C GLN A 221 28.85 -4.12 5.89
N GLY A 222 28.13 -5.24 6.02
CA GLY A 222 28.73 -6.54 6.33
C GLY A 222 29.30 -7.25 5.10
N ASP A 223 30.06 -8.34 5.31
CA ASP A 223 30.47 -9.28 4.25
C ASP A 223 29.26 -9.60 3.36
N GLU A 224 29.40 -9.38 2.05
CA GLU A 224 28.32 -9.48 1.06
C GLU A 224 27.57 -10.81 1.20
N LEU A 225 28.29 -11.91 1.51
CA LEU A 225 27.74 -13.23 1.76
C LEU A 225 26.69 -13.24 2.88
N THR A 226 27.02 -12.70 4.06
CA THR A 226 26.10 -12.68 5.21
C THR A 226 24.86 -11.81 4.95
N LYS A 227 25.04 -10.71 4.22
CA LYS A 227 23.95 -9.84 3.78
C LYS A 227 23.00 -10.56 2.84
N HIS A 228 23.53 -11.23 1.82
CA HIS A 228 22.73 -11.99 0.86
C HIS A 228 21.94 -13.09 1.57
N MET A 229 22.58 -13.86 2.45
CA MET A 229 21.88 -14.91 3.21
C MET A 229 20.74 -14.37 4.07
N SER A 230 20.95 -13.25 4.78
CA SER A 230 19.91 -12.64 5.62
C SER A 230 18.74 -12.11 4.79
N GLN A 231 19.03 -11.43 3.67
CA GLN A 231 18.01 -10.92 2.75
C GLN A 231 17.22 -12.08 2.11
N ASP A 232 17.90 -13.14 1.66
CA ASP A 232 17.26 -14.31 1.06
C ASP A 232 16.37 -15.05 2.06
N ASN A 233 16.81 -15.18 3.31
CA ASN A 233 15.97 -15.74 4.39
C ASN A 233 14.71 -14.89 4.58
N ALA A 234 14.86 -13.57 4.59
CA ALA A 234 13.75 -12.65 4.78
C ALA A 234 12.76 -12.69 3.60
N MET A 235 13.27 -12.72 2.36
CA MET A 235 12.45 -12.87 1.16
C MET A 235 11.70 -14.21 1.16
N ARG A 236 12.37 -15.30 1.54
CA ARG A 236 11.73 -16.62 1.70
C ARG A 236 10.63 -16.59 2.74
N ALA A 237 10.83 -15.91 3.87
CA ALA A 237 9.80 -15.77 4.90
C ALA A 237 8.57 -15.00 4.39
N ILE A 238 8.77 -13.95 3.59
CA ILE A 238 7.67 -13.21 2.94
C ILE A 238 6.88 -14.13 1.99
N VAL A 239 7.58 -14.82 1.09
CA VAL A 239 6.95 -15.74 0.12
C VAL A 239 6.18 -16.82 0.87
N HIS A 240 6.79 -17.42 1.90
CA HIS A 240 6.17 -18.46 2.73
C HIS A 240 4.91 -17.96 3.45
N PHE A 241 4.93 -16.74 4.01
CA PHE A 241 3.73 -16.15 4.62
C PHE A 241 2.58 -16.00 3.60
N VAL A 242 2.89 -15.51 2.39
CA VAL A 242 1.90 -15.36 1.32
C VAL A 242 1.37 -16.71 0.84
N GLU A 243 2.26 -17.69 0.67
CA GLU A 243 1.92 -19.06 0.27
C GLU A 243 0.98 -19.71 1.30
N GLU A 244 1.31 -19.67 2.59
CA GLU A 244 0.48 -20.24 3.64
C GLU A 244 -0.87 -19.54 3.76
N HIS A 245 -0.91 -18.21 3.71
CA HIS A 245 -2.17 -17.47 3.76
C HIS A 245 -3.07 -17.79 2.55
N THR A 246 -2.51 -17.83 1.34
CA THR A 246 -3.27 -18.17 0.11
C THR A 246 -3.70 -19.64 0.08
N ARG A 247 -2.95 -20.54 0.72
CA ARG A 247 -3.32 -21.95 0.93
C ARG A 247 -4.54 -22.07 1.85
N VAL A 248 -4.53 -21.37 2.99
CA VAL A 248 -5.59 -21.41 4.00
C VAL A 248 -6.84 -20.65 3.54
N PHE A 249 -6.68 -19.43 3.01
CA PHE A 249 -7.76 -18.54 2.56
C PHE A 249 -7.70 -18.29 1.05
N LYS A 250 -8.09 -19.31 0.27
CA LYS A 250 -8.01 -19.30 -1.19
C LYS A 250 -8.65 -18.06 -1.82
N GLY A 251 -7.85 -17.32 -2.59
CA GLY A 251 -8.29 -16.13 -3.33
C GLY A 251 -8.62 -14.91 -2.46
N ARG A 252 -8.38 -14.97 -1.14
CA ARG A 252 -8.70 -13.88 -0.22
C ARG A 252 -7.66 -12.76 -0.29
N LEU A 253 -6.38 -13.11 -0.23
CA LEU A 253 -5.28 -12.15 -0.34
C LEU A 253 -5.17 -11.68 -1.79
N LYS A 254 -5.42 -10.40 -2.03
CA LYS A 254 -5.43 -9.76 -3.36
C LYS A 254 -4.14 -9.01 -3.66
N GLY A 255 -3.40 -8.59 -2.63
CA GLY A 255 -2.19 -7.81 -2.79
C GLY A 255 -1.16 -8.05 -1.69
N ALA A 256 0.10 -8.14 -2.08
CA ALA A 256 1.24 -8.18 -1.18
C ALA A 256 2.34 -7.30 -1.75
N LYS A 257 2.79 -6.31 -0.97
CA LYS A 257 3.79 -5.33 -1.39
C LYS A 257 4.87 -5.20 -0.34
N GLY A 258 6.10 -4.95 -0.78
CA GLY A 258 7.16 -4.45 0.09
C GLY A 258 7.13 -2.94 0.15
N ALA A 259 7.42 -2.38 1.32
CA ALA A 259 7.71 -0.96 1.43
C ALA A 259 8.91 -0.64 0.53
N SER A 260 8.70 0.19 -0.49
CA SER A 260 9.83 0.82 -1.17
C SER A 260 10.53 1.73 -0.16
N SER A 261 11.85 1.68 -0.14
CA SER A 261 12.69 2.44 0.79
C SER A 261 12.72 3.95 0.45
N GLU A 262 11.56 4.57 0.22
CA GLU A 262 11.46 6.04 0.09
C GLU A 262 11.94 6.75 1.36
N THR A 263 11.99 6.04 2.48
CA THR A 263 12.63 6.50 3.71
C THR A 263 14.15 6.34 3.64
N GLY A 264 14.85 7.37 3.16
CA GLY A 264 16.31 7.42 2.98
C GLY A 264 17.22 7.20 4.21
N ILE A 265 16.73 6.59 5.29
CA ILE A 265 17.56 6.08 6.40
C ILE A 265 17.71 4.55 6.32
N TYR A 266 16.75 3.87 5.69
CA TYR A 266 16.84 2.43 5.42
C TYR A 266 17.32 2.29 3.98
N LEU A 267 18.56 1.85 3.83
CA LEU A 267 19.27 1.69 2.57
C LEU A 267 18.41 0.88 1.59
N GLY A 268 17.77 1.52 0.61
CA GLY A 268 17.44 0.98 -0.72
C GLY A 268 16.63 -0.32 -0.85
N ASN A 269 16.36 -1.04 0.24
CA ASN A 269 16.06 -2.45 0.19
C ASN A 269 14.58 -2.59 -0.10
N THR A 270 14.31 -3.02 -1.33
CA THR A 270 13.00 -3.45 -1.80
C THR A 270 12.95 -4.96 -1.74
N ILE A 271 11.74 -5.53 -1.77
CA ILE A 271 11.59 -6.96 -2.05
C ILE A 271 12.29 -7.24 -3.38
N THR A 272 13.12 -8.29 -3.42
CA THR A 272 13.83 -8.67 -4.65
C THR A 272 12.81 -8.96 -5.76
N LYS A 273 13.18 -8.69 -7.02
CA LYS A 273 12.25 -8.87 -8.14
C LYS A 273 11.78 -10.32 -8.23
N GLU A 274 12.66 -11.26 -7.91
CA GLU A 274 12.41 -12.69 -7.91
C GLU A 274 11.35 -13.06 -6.87
N ALA A 275 11.52 -12.60 -5.62
CA ALA A 275 10.55 -12.83 -4.56
C ALA A 275 9.20 -12.14 -4.86
N GLN A 276 9.23 -10.90 -5.38
CA GLN A 276 8.02 -10.18 -5.76
C GLN A 276 7.26 -10.90 -6.89
N GLN A 277 7.96 -11.46 -7.87
CA GLN A 277 7.35 -12.26 -8.93
C GLN A 277 6.74 -13.56 -8.40
N GLN A 278 7.40 -14.25 -7.46
CA GLN A 278 6.84 -15.42 -6.78
C GLN A 278 5.56 -15.07 -6.03
N ILE A 279 5.58 -13.98 -5.25
CA ILE A 279 4.39 -13.46 -4.56
C ILE A 279 3.25 -13.22 -5.55
N TYR A 280 3.49 -12.52 -6.67
CA TYR A 280 2.43 -12.25 -7.64
C TYR A 280 1.86 -13.51 -8.29
N ARG A 281 2.65 -14.57 -8.47
CA ARG A 281 2.16 -15.87 -8.96
C ARG A 281 1.25 -16.57 -7.97
N LEU A 282 1.46 -16.38 -6.66
CA LEU A 282 0.63 -16.94 -5.58
C LEU A 282 -0.69 -16.18 -5.42
N LEU A 283 -0.69 -14.87 -5.69
CA LEU A 283 -1.88 -14.02 -5.61
C LEU A 283 -2.84 -14.28 -6.78
N PRO A 284 -4.16 -14.03 -6.62
CA PRO A 284 -5.10 -14.11 -7.73
C PRO A 284 -4.80 -13.04 -8.80
N PRO A 285 -5.28 -13.23 -10.04
CA PRO A 285 -5.25 -12.20 -11.08
C PRO A 285 -5.95 -10.91 -10.62
N ILE A 286 -5.49 -9.76 -11.11
CA ILE A 286 -6.12 -8.48 -10.76
C ILE A 286 -7.53 -8.44 -11.34
N GLN A 287 -8.53 -8.19 -10.50
CA GLN A 287 -9.92 -8.03 -10.93
C GLN A 287 -10.21 -6.57 -11.28
N GLN A 288 -11.02 -6.35 -12.32
CA GLN A 288 -11.51 -5.02 -12.73
C GLN A 288 -10.38 -4.00 -12.94
N LEU A 289 -9.33 -4.40 -13.68
CA LEU A 289 -8.17 -3.56 -13.93
C LEU A 289 -8.52 -2.40 -14.86
N GLN A 290 -8.74 -1.21 -14.30
CA GLN A 290 -9.05 -0.01 -15.09
C GLN A 290 -7.82 0.73 -15.62
N SER A 291 -6.64 0.49 -15.03
CA SER A 291 -5.41 1.13 -15.49
C SER A 291 -4.20 0.22 -15.34
N ILE A 292 -3.32 0.24 -16.33
CA ILE A 292 -2.01 -0.43 -16.29
C ILE A 292 -0.94 0.62 -16.01
N SER A 293 -0.11 0.37 -15.01
CA SER A 293 0.98 1.24 -14.61
C SER A 293 2.21 0.45 -14.17
N ASN A 294 3.33 1.12 -13.95
CA ASN A 294 4.52 0.48 -13.39
C ASN A 294 4.25 -0.23 -12.04
N ASN A 295 3.24 0.20 -11.30
CA ASN A 295 2.92 -0.34 -9.97
C ASN A 295 2.16 -1.68 -10.01
N ASN A 296 1.52 -2.02 -11.13
CA ASN A 296 0.75 -3.26 -11.27
C ASN A 296 1.19 -4.12 -12.47
N TRP A 297 2.18 -3.64 -13.25
CA TRP A 297 2.71 -4.33 -14.41
C TRP A 297 3.23 -5.74 -14.08
N ASP A 298 4.02 -5.87 -13.02
CA ASP A 298 4.62 -7.16 -12.66
C ASP A 298 3.56 -8.17 -12.17
N HIS A 299 2.49 -7.70 -11.54
CA HIS A 299 1.36 -8.55 -11.13
C HIS A 299 0.53 -8.98 -12.35
N LEU A 300 0.31 -8.09 -13.31
CA LEU A 300 -0.28 -8.45 -14.61
C LEU A 300 0.56 -9.51 -15.34
N LEU A 301 1.89 -9.36 -15.35
CA LEU A 301 2.79 -10.33 -16.00
C LEU A 301 2.84 -11.69 -15.28
N ALA A 302 2.45 -11.77 -14.02
CA ALA A 302 2.30 -13.06 -13.34
C ALA A 302 1.08 -13.84 -13.83
N HIS A 303 0.06 -13.14 -14.34
CA HIS A 303 -1.23 -13.69 -14.77
C HIS A 303 -1.68 -13.12 -16.11
N PRO A 304 -0.84 -13.17 -17.16
CA PRO A 304 -1.10 -12.40 -18.35
C PRO A 304 -2.38 -12.89 -19.04
N LEU A 305 -2.60 -14.19 -19.16
CA LEU A 305 -3.74 -14.76 -19.88
C LEU A 305 -5.06 -14.73 -19.09
N THR A 306 -5.00 -14.74 -17.76
CA THR A 306 -6.17 -14.85 -16.87
C THR A 306 -6.67 -13.49 -16.37
N THR A 307 -5.85 -12.45 -16.41
CA THR A 307 -6.28 -11.09 -16.05
C THR A 307 -7.17 -10.53 -17.16
N ASP A 308 -8.40 -10.11 -16.83
CA ASP A 308 -9.26 -9.43 -17.80
C ASP A 308 -8.77 -8.00 -18.04
N LEU A 309 -8.56 -7.65 -19.31
CA LEU A 309 -8.07 -6.34 -19.74
C LEU A 309 -9.14 -5.51 -20.47
N THR A 310 -10.36 -6.04 -20.60
CA THR A 310 -11.47 -5.41 -21.34
C THR A 310 -11.75 -3.99 -20.84
N ASP A 311 -11.69 -3.79 -19.51
CA ASP A 311 -12.01 -2.54 -18.83
C ASP A 311 -10.81 -1.58 -18.68
N VAL A 312 -9.63 -1.92 -19.22
CA VAL A 312 -8.43 -1.06 -19.11
C VAL A 312 -8.64 0.20 -19.94
N GLU A 313 -8.72 1.34 -19.25
CA GLU A 313 -8.93 2.64 -19.87
C GLU A 313 -7.64 3.44 -20.06
N VAL A 314 -6.67 3.25 -19.15
CA VAL A 314 -5.45 4.06 -19.10
C VAL A 314 -4.22 3.18 -18.96
N ILE A 315 -3.22 3.39 -19.81
CA ILE A 315 -1.90 2.78 -19.65
C ILE A 315 -0.88 3.90 -19.51
N TRP A 316 -0.09 3.89 -18.42
CA TRP A 316 0.87 4.97 -18.16
C TRP A 316 2.10 4.51 -17.38
N GLY A 317 3.25 5.15 -17.62
CA GLY A 317 4.46 4.92 -16.83
C GLY A 317 5.11 3.54 -16.99
N VAL A 318 4.62 2.70 -17.91
CA VAL A 318 5.25 1.41 -18.24
C VAL A 318 6.51 1.67 -19.05
N LYS A 319 7.63 1.10 -18.60
CA LYS A 319 8.95 1.33 -19.20
C LYS A 319 9.09 0.60 -20.54
N PRO A 320 9.91 1.10 -21.48
CA PRO A 320 10.12 0.44 -22.78
C PRO A 320 10.59 -1.02 -22.66
N GLU A 321 11.45 -1.33 -21.69
CA GLU A 321 12.00 -2.68 -21.49
C GLU A 321 10.91 -3.69 -21.10
N GLN A 322 9.92 -3.22 -20.34
CA GLN A 322 8.74 -4.01 -19.94
C GLN A 322 7.87 -4.39 -21.15
N TRP A 323 7.67 -3.46 -22.08
CA TRP A 323 6.95 -3.73 -23.33
C TRP A 323 7.71 -4.69 -24.24
N GLN A 324 9.02 -4.50 -24.38
CA GLN A 324 9.86 -5.40 -25.17
C GLN A 324 9.85 -6.82 -24.61
N HIS A 325 9.87 -6.96 -23.28
CA HIS A 325 9.70 -8.25 -22.63
C HIS A 325 8.33 -8.86 -22.99
N ALA A 326 7.22 -8.15 -22.77
CA ALA A 326 5.89 -8.67 -23.07
C ALA A 326 5.68 -9.01 -24.56
N ALA A 327 6.31 -8.26 -25.48
CA ALA A 327 6.28 -8.53 -26.91
C ALA A 327 7.06 -9.80 -27.27
N ARG A 328 8.23 -10.02 -26.67
CA ARG A 328 9.02 -11.26 -26.85
C ARG A 328 8.28 -12.49 -26.34
N GLU A 329 7.58 -12.35 -25.23
CA GLU A 329 6.73 -13.39 -24.64
C GLU A 329 5.37 -13.54 -25.36
N GLY A 330 5.08 -12.74 -26.37
CA GLY A 330 3.85 -12.86 -27.18
C GLY A 330 2.54 -12.57 -26.43
N LEU A 331 2.56 -11.79 -25.35
CA LEU A 331 1.42 -11.64 -24.42
C LEU A 331 0.22 -10.85 -24.97
N GLN A 332 0.38 -10.19 -26.13
CA GLN A 332 -0.68 -9.42 -26.81
C GLN A 332 -1.54 -8.55 -25.88
N ILE A 333 -0.88 -7.75 -25.01
CA ILE A 333 -1.57 -6.93 -23.99
C ILE A 333 -2.47 -5.87 -24.63
N LEU A 334 -1.97 -5.07 -25.57
CA LEU A 334 -2.73 -3.97 -26.19
C LEU A 334 -4.01 -4.42 -26.92
N PRO A 335 -4.01 -5.48 -27.75
CA PRO A 335 -5.22 -6.01 -28.39
C PRO A 335 -6.37 -6.37 -27.43
N ARG A 336 -6.06 -6.63 -26.15
CA ARG A 336 -7.06 -7.03 -25.13
C ARG A 336 -7.66 -5.84 -24.38
N CYS A 337 -7.05 -4.65 -24.48
CA CYS A 337 -7.53 -3.43 -23.83
C CYS A 337 -8.63 -2.75 -24.67
N ARG A 338 -9.85 -3.32 -24.66
CA ARG A 338 -10.97 -2.84 -25.49
C ARG A 338 -11.53 -1.47 -25.09
N SER A 339 -11.35 -1.09 -23.83
CA SER A 339 -11.79 0.22 -23.30
C SER A 339 -10.69 1.28 -23.29
N LEU A 340 -9.55 1.04 -23.96
CA LEU A 340 -8.39 1.92 -23.89
C LEU A 340 -8.67 3.32 -24.46
N LYS A 341 -8.62 4.33 -23.59
CA LYS A 341 -8.83 5.76 -23.93
C LYS A 341 -7.52 6.51 -24.00
N ARG A 342 -6.57 6.20 -23.10
CA ARG A 342 -5.30 6.91 -22.98
C ARG A 342 -4.13 5.94 -22.91
N LEU A 343 -3.12 6.22 -23.72
CA LEU A 343 -1.85 5.50 -23.73
C LEU A 343 -0.70 6.49 -23.59
N ASP A 344 0.04 6.36 -22.50
CA ASP A 344 1.17 7.22 -22.12
C ASP A 344 2.43 6.35 -21.97
N THR A 345 3.22 6.30 -23.03
CA THR A 345 4.40 5.44 -23.13
C THR A 345 5.49 6.09 -23.96
N LEU A 346 6.75 5.90 -23.55
CA LEU A 346 7.91 6.50 -24.21
C LEU A 346 8.19 5.87 -25.59
N ALA A 347 7.97 4.56 -25.75
CA ALA A 347 8.06 3.85 -27.02
C ALA A 347 7.54 2.41 -26.91
N LEU A 348 6.63 1.99 -27.79
CA LEU A 348 6.17 0.58 -27.91
C LEU A 348 6.97 -0.25 -28.92
N GLY A 349 7.84 0.38 -29.71
CA GLY A 349 8.56 -0.25 -30.82
C GLY A 349 7.77 -0.26 -32.14
N LYS A 350 8.49 -0.54 -33.24
CA LYS A 350 7.90 -0.59 -34.59
C LYS A 350 6.92 -1.76 -34.69
N GLY A 351 5.72 -1.50 -35.20
CA GLY A 351 4.69 -2.53 -35.44
C GLY A 351 3.79 -2.85 -34.24
N ALA A 352 3.93 -2.16 -33.10
CA ALA A 352 3.08 -2.38 -31.93
C ALA A 352 1.56 -2.20 -32.18
N PHE A 353 1.20 -1.44 -33.21
CA PHE A 353 -0.19 -1.22 -33.66
C PHE A 353 -0.54 -1.94 -34.97
N ALA A 354 0.30 -2.86 -35.45
CA ALA A 354 0.01 -3.60 -36.69
C ALA A 354 -1.32 -4.35 -36.59
N TRP A 355 -1.64 -4.89 -35.41
CA TRP A 355 -2.92 -5.54 -35.11
C TRP A 355 -4.10 -4.57 -35.30
N ALA A 356 -4.01 -3.34 -34.80
CA ALA A 356 -5.08 -2.35 -34.88
C ALA A 356 -5.32 -1.93 -36.34
N VAL A 357 -4.26 -1.82 -37.13
CA VAL A 357 -4.34 -1.56 -38.58
C VAL A 357 -5.04 -2.72 -39.29
N GLN A 358 -4.69 -3.97 -38.97
CA GLN A 358 -5.34 -5.15 -39.55
C GLN A 358 -6.81 -5.27 -39.15
N GLU A 359 -7.14 -5.02 -37.88
CA GLU A 359 -8.51 -5.05 -37.37
C GLU A 359 -9.38 -3.97 -38.03
N LYS A 360 -8.87 -2.74 -38.18
CA LYS A 360 -9.55 -1.66 -38.92
C LYS A 360 -9.80 -2.06 -40.38
N LYS A 361 -8.80 -2.60 -41.07
CA LYS A 361 -8.94 -3.10 -42.46
C LYS A 361 -10.02 -4.17 -42.56
N ARG A 362 -10.09 -5.09 -41.58
CA ARG A 362 -11.13 -6.12 -41.53
C ARG A 362 -12.51 -5.48 -41.41
N LEU A 363 -12.70 -4.54 -40.48
CA LEU A 363 -13.98 -3.85 -40.29
C LEU A 363 -14.43 -3.08 -41.53
N THR A 364 -13.52 -2.38 -42.22
CA THR A 364 -13.86 -1.68 -43.46
C THR A 364 -14.20 -2.62 -44.62
N ASN A 365 -13.51 -3.76 -44.72
CA ASN A 365 -13.75 -4.73 -45.80
C ASN A 365 -15.09 -5.46 -45.65
N PHE A 366 -15.60 -5.61 -44.43
CA PHE A 366 -16.95 -6.16 -44.19
C PHE A 366 -18.09 -5.16 -44.46
N GLY A 367 -17.81 -3.85 -44.47
CA GLY A 367 -18.81 -2.80 -44.68
C GLY A 367 -19.06 -2.40 -46.14
N SER A 368 -18.14 -2.70 -47.07
CA SER A 368 -18.24 -2.24 -48.48
C SER A 368 -19.15 -3.09 -49.37
N GLY A 369 -19.92 -4.02 -48.80
CA GLY A 369 -20.79 -4.94 -49.55
C GLY A 369 -22.22 -4.48 -49.77
N SER A 370 -22.70 -3.37 -49.18
CA SER A 370 -24.12 -3.01 -49.31
C SER A 370 -24.38 -1.51 -49.41
N SER A 371 -24.67 -1.11 -50.64
CA SER A 371 -25.53 0.00 -51.08
C SER A 371 -25.12 1.45 -50.80
N GLY A 372 -25.05 2.22 -51.89
CA GLY A 372 -24.59 3.60 -51.94
C GLY A 372 -25.43 4.58 -51.12
N GLY A 373 -24.71 5.46 -50.43
CA GLY A 373 -25.27 6.58 -49.67
C GLY A 373 -24.11 7.40 -49.13
N SER A 374 -23.73 8.44 -49.87
CA SER A 374 -22.63 9.33 -49.59
C SER A 374 -22.98 10.26 -48.42
N ASP A 375 -22.36 10.09 -47.24
CA ASP A 375 -22.22 11.22 -46.31
C ASP A 375 -20.97 11.10 -45.42
N GLY A 376 -20.21 12.20 -45.33
CA GLY A 376 -18.82 12.23 -44.90
C GLY A 376 -18.62 12.63 -43.43
N GLY A 377 -18.06 11.71 -42.63
CA GLY A 377 -17.56 12.00 -41.28
C GLY A 377 -16.13 11.49 -41.09
N GLN A 378 -15.13 12.33 -41.36
CA GLN A 378 -13.72 12.02 -41.13
C GLN A 378 -13.33 12.25 -39.66
N GLY A 379 -13.16 11.17 -38.89
CA GLY A 379 -12.37 11.20 -37.66
C GLY A 379 -10.88 11.08 -37.99
N SER A 380 -10.14 12.20 -37.91
CA SER A 380 -8.69 12.23 -38.15
C SER A 380 -7.91 11.66 -36.96
N PHE A 381 -6.96 10.77 -37.26
CA PHE A 381 -5.92 10.34 -36.32
C PHE A 381 -4.70 11.24 -36.57
N SER A 382 -4.50 12.29 -35.76
CA SER A 382 -3.28 13.11 -35.85
C SER A 382 -2.17 12.46 -35.02
N LEU A 383 -1.08 12.08 -35.69
CA LEU A 383 0.21 11.80 -35.07
C LEU A 383 1.06 13.03 -35.31
N ASP A 384 1.20 13.89 -34.30
CA ASP A 384 2.07 15.06 -34.36
C ASP A 384 3.53 14.60 -34.24
N ASP A 385 4.15 14.30 -35.38
CA ASP A 385 5.57 14.01 -35.52
C ASP A 385 6.35 15.31 -35.69
N ASN A 386 6.59 16.07 -34.61
CA ASN A 386 7.58 17.16 -34.58
C ASN A 386 8.02 17.53 -33.15
N ASN A 387 8.95 16.75 -32.56
CA ASN A 387 10.08 17.24 -31.75
C ASN A 387 10.86 16.07 -31.14
N ALA A 388 12.14 15.98 -31.50
CA ALA A 388 13.09 15.02 -30.96
C ALA A 388 13.76 15.57 -29.70
N THR A 389 13.02 15.62 -28.59
CA THR A 389 13.56 15.88 -27.24
C THR A 389 12.63 15.25 -26.23
N SER A 390 12.89 13.99 -25.84
CA SER A 390 12.28 13.20 -24.74
C SER A 390 10.87 13.60 -24.24
N ALA A 391 9.99 14.01 -25.14
CA ALA A 391 8.69 14.56 -24.80
C ALA A 391 7.73 13.38 -24.74
N ILE A 392 7.08 13.25 -23.59
CA ILE A 392 6.03 12.27 -23.36
C ILE A 392 4.97 12.47 -24.45
N ARG A 393 4.87 11.53 -25.39
CA ARG A 393 3.84 11.53 -26.43
C ARG A 393 2.54 11.03 -25.81
N GLN A 394 1.61 11.94 -25.55
CA GLN A 394 0.24 11.57 -25.19
C GLN A 394 -0.55 11.27 -26.46
N VAL A 395 -0.98 10.03 -26.62
CA VAL A 395 -1.92 9.66 -27.68
C VAL A 395 -3.30 9.53 -27.03
N THR A 396 -4.22 10.41 -27.41
CA THR A 396 -5.64 10.30 -27.03
C THR A 396 -6.35 9.53 -28.12
N LEU A 397 -6.98 8.41 -27.77
CA LEU A 397 -7.73 7.59 -28.72
C LEU A 397 -9.18 8.09 -28.78
N PRO A 398 -9.82 8.12 -29.96
CA PRO A 398 -11.25 8.42 -30.04
C PRO A 398 -12.07 7.35 -29.31
N PRO A 399 -13.25 7.70 -28.76
CA PRO A 399 -14.11 6.73 -28.09
C PRO A 399 -14.53 5.63 -29.06
N TRP A 400 -14.34 4.37 -28.64
CA TRP A 400 -14.81 3.21 -29.41
C TRP A 400 -16.32 3.12 -29.25
N SER A 401 -17.05 3.17 -30.37
CA SER A 401 -18.48 2.89 -30.40
C SER A 401 -18.69 1.39 -30.15
N THR A 402 -19.17 1.02 -28.97
CA THR A 402 -19.62 -0.35 -28.69
C THR A 402 -20.88 -0.60 -29.53
N SER A 403 -20.80 -1.54 -30.47
CA SER A 403 -21.93 -2.00 -31.30
C SER A 403 -22.63 -3.17 -30.62
#